data_AF-A0A397FKU3-F1
#
_entry.id   AF-A0A397FKU3-F1
#
_cell.length_a   1.000
_cell.length_b   1.000
_cell.length_c   1.000
_cell.angle_alpha   90.00
_cell.angle_beta   90.00
_cell.angle_gamma   90.00
#
_symmetry.space_group_name_H-M   'P 1'
#
loop_
_entity.id
_entity.type
_entity.pdbx_description
1 polymer ?
#
loop_
_entity_poly.entity_id
_entity_poly.type
_entity_poly.pdbx_seq_one_letter_code
_entity_poly.pdbx_strand_id
1 'polypeptide(L)' 'MRNVNICFQDGTYKKIASLVERRKISRFVNEAVEEKLQKQKEELRKEMIAGYQENVKNKKLQKELEIWDRISGDGLSDE' A
#
# COMPACT_ATOMS: atom_id res chain seq x y z
N MET A 1 18.08 15.35 16.38
CA MET A 1 18.63 14.02 16.00
C MET A 1 18.31 13.06 17.13
N ARG A 2 17.67 11.91 16.86
CA ARG A 2 17.34 10.90 17.88
C ARG A 2 18.17 9.65 17.59
N ASN A 3 18.71 9.01 18.63
CA ASN A 3 19.50 7.79 18.50
C ASN A 3 18.64 6.57 18.81
N VAL A 4 18.82 5.51 18.03
CA VAL A 4 18.16 4.22 18.24
C VAL A 4 19.24 3.14 18.21
N ASN A 5 19.13 2.17 19.12
CA ASN A 5 20.01 1.01 19.13
C ASN A 5 19.37 -0.11 18.32
N ILE A 6 20.07 -0.60 17.29
CA ILE A 6 19.54 -1.60 16.35
C ILE A 6 20.43 -2.83 16.43
N CYS A 7 19.83 -3.97 16.74
CA CYS A 7 20.50 -5.26 16.76
C CYS A 7 20.26 -6.00 15.44
N PHE A 8 21.33 -6.48 14.82
CA PHE A 8 21.27 -7.34 13.65
C PHE A 8 21.64 -8.77 14.04
N GLN A 9 21.11 -9.75 13.30
CA GLN A 9 21.64 -11.11 13.36
C GLN A 9 23.11 -11.10 12.94
N ASP A 10 23.91 -11.96 13.58
CA ASP A 10 25.36 -12.02 13.41
C ASP A 10 25.80 -12.12 11.94
N GLY A 11 25.16 -13.01 11.17
CA GLY A 11 25.46 -13.18 9.75
C GLY A 11 25.15 -11.93 8.93
N THR A 12 24.07 -11.22 9.27
CA THR A 12 23.65 -9.99 8.59
C THR A 12 24.61 -8.85 8.91
N TYR A 13 25.00 -8.69 10.17
CA TYR A 13 25.98 -7.67 10.55
C TYR A 13 27.34 -7.92 9.88
N LYS A 14 27.82 -9.17 9.84
CA LYS A 14 29.08 -9.53 9.16
C LYS A 14 29.04 -9.16 7.68
N LYS A 15 27.93 -9.44 6.99
CA LYS A 15 27.74 -9.05 5.57
C LYS A 15 27.77 -7.53 5.38
N ILE A 16 27.06 -6.79 6.24
CA ILE A 16 27.05 -5.32 6.18
C ILE A 16 28.48 -4.80 6.42
N ALA A 17 29.15 -5.28 7.46
CA ALA A 17 30.50 -4.85 7.80
C ALA A 17 31.57 -5.24 6.76
N SER A 18 31.34 -6.29 5.97
CA SER A 18 32.23 -6.66 4.86
C SER A 18 32.02 -5.83 3.60
N LEU A 19 30.80 -5.33 3.38
CA LEU A 19 30.42 -4.58 2.17
C LEU A 19 30.48 -3.07 2.36
N VAL A 20 30.35 -2.61 3.61
CA VAL A 20 30.26 -1.19 3.97
C VAL A 20 31.35 -0.88 4.99
N GLU A 21 32.13 0.16 4.72
CA GLU A 21 33.11 0.68 5.70
C GLU A 21 32.42 0.95 7.04
N ARG A 22 33.03 0.53 8.15
CA ARG A 22 32.43 0.66 9.51
C ARG A 22 31.87 2.06 9.82
N ARG A 23 32.55 3.12 9.38
CA ARG A 23 32.12 4.52 9.59
C ARG A 23 30.88 4.93 8.80
N LYS A 24 30.51 4.17 7.77
CA LYS A 24 29.37 4.42 6.89
C LYS A 24 28.15 3.54 7.21
N ILE A 25 28.25 2.59 8.14
CA ILE A 25 27.15 1.68 8.49
C ILE A 25 25.90 2.46 8.94
N SER A 26 26.07 3.50 9.78
CA SER A 26 24.93 4.31 10.23
C SER A 26 24.20 4.99 9.05
N ARG A 27 24.97 5.56 8.11
CA ARG A 27 24.41 6.18 6.90
C ARG A 27 23.70 5.16 6.02
N PHE A 28 24.33 4.00 5.79
CA PHE A 28 23.76 2.91 5.02
C PHE A 28 22.42 2.42 5.62
N VAL A 29 22.38 2.22 6.93
CA VAL A 29 21.15 1.81 7.62
C VAL A 29 20.07 2.89 7.50
N ASN A 30 20.43 4.17 7.64
CA ASN A 30 19.46 5.26 7.48
C ASN A 30 18.87 5.33 6.07
N GLU A 31 19.72 5.26 5.04
CA GLU A 31 19.29 5.24 3.64
C GLU A 31 18.40 4.03 3.33
N ALA A 32 18.76 2.84 3.84
CA ALA A 32 17.96 1.63 3.66
C ALA A 32 16.57 1.71 4.33
N VAL A 33 16.48 2.34 5.51
CA VAL A 33 15.21 2.58 6.21
C VAL A 33 14.34 3.57 5.44
N GLU A 34 14.93 4.67 4.95
CA GLU A 34 14.22 5.67 4.15
C GLU A 34 13.65 5.07 2.86
N GLU A 35 14.44 4.26 2.15
CA GLU A 35 14.00 3.59 0.93
C GLU A 35 12.81 2.64 1.20
N LYS A 36 12.89 1.88 2.31
CA LYS A 36 11.82 0.95 2.67
C LYS A 36 10.53 1.67 3.08
N LEU A 37 10.64 2.79 3.80
CA LEU A 37 9.49 3.63 4.14
C LEU A 37 8.84 4.24 2.89
N GLN A 38 9.64 4.67 1.92
CA GLN A 38 9.14 5.21 0.66
C GLN A 38 8.37 4.14 -0.14
N LYS A 39 8.90 2.92 -0.23
CA LYS A 39 8.21 1.78 -0.88
C LYS A 39 6.87 1.47 -0.21
N GLN A 40 6.82 1.37 1.11
CA GLN A 40 5.56 1.14 1.84
C GLN A 40 4.54 2.25 1.62
N LYS A 41 4.99 3.51 1.54
CA LYS A 41 4.12 4.65 1.24
C LYS A 41 3.53 4.58 -0.17
N GLU A 42 4.31 4.11 -1.14
CA GLU A 42 3.83 3.92 -2.51
C GLU A 42 2.87 2.74 -2.64
N GLU A 43 3.12 1.63 -1.95
CA GLU A 43 2.21 0.49 -1.87
C GLU A 43 0.87 0.90 -1.27
N LEU A 44 0.91 1.59 -0.12
CA LEU A 44 -0.30 2.11 0.52
C LEU A 44 -1.08 3.06 -0.39
N ARG A 45 -0.39 3.93 -1.14
CA ARG A 45 -1.05 4.81 -2.13
C ARG A 45 -1.74 4.01 -3.24
N LYS A 46 -1.11 2.95 -3.75
CA LYS A 46 -1.71 2.08 -4.78
C LYS A 46 -2.95 1.38 -4.24
N GLU A 47 -2.89 0.85 -3.02
CA GLU A 47 -4.05 0.23 -2.36
C GLU A 47 -5.19 1.23 -2.15
N MET A 48 -4.88 2.44 -1.69
CA MET A 48 -5.88 3.50 -1.57
C MET A 48 -6.54 3.83 -2.92
N ILE A 49 -5.75 4.02 -3.98
CA ILE A 49 -6.27 4.30 -5.32
C ILE A 49 -7.16 3.15 -5.81
N ALA A 50 -6.71 1.90 -5.64
CA ALA A 50 -7.48 0.71 -6.01
C ALA A 50 -8.81 0.65 -5.26
N GLY A 51 -8.80 0.84 -3.93
CA GLY A 51 -10.01 0.86 -3.12
C GLY A 51 -10.97 1.99 -3.51
N TYR A 52 -10.46 3.18 -3.86
CA TYR A 52 -11.31 4.26 -4.38
C TYR A 52 -11.93 3.91 -5.74
N GLN A 53 -11.16 3.31 -6.65
CA GLN A 53 -11.66 2.88 -7.96
C GLN A 53 -12.73 1.79 -7.84
N GLU A 54 -12.52 0.81 -6.97
CA GLU A 54 -13.49 -0.25 -6.67
C GLU A 54 -14.77 0.33 -6.08
N ASN A 55 -14.67 1.26 -5.13
CA ASN A 55 -15.84 1.92 -4.57
C ASN A 55 -16.63 2.71 -5.62
N VAL A 56 -15.97 3.39 -6.56
CA VAL A 56 -16.65 4.10 -7.66
C VAL A 56 -17.34 3.10 -8.60
N LYS A 57 -16.67 2.00 -8.96
CA LYS A 57 -17.25 0.93 -9.79
C LYS A 57 -18.47 0.31 -9.10
N ASN A 58 -18.37 -0.03 -7.82
CA ASN A 58 -19.47 -0.58 -7.03
C ASN A 58 -20.67 0.37 -6.99
N LYS A 59 -20.45 1.67 -6.78
CA LYS A 59 -21.53 2.67 -6.82
C LYS A 59 -22.18 2.80 -8.19
N LYS A 60 -21.39 2.67 -9.27
CA LYS A 60 -21.93 2.68 -10.65
C LYS A 60 -22.78 1.45 -10.91
N LEU A 61 -22.29 0.27 -10.53
CA LEU A 61 -23.02 -1.00 -10.61
C LEU A 61 -24.33 -0.96 -9.80
N GLN A 62 -24.31 -0.42 -8.57
CA GLN A 62 -25.52 -0.26 -7.76
C GLN A 62 -26.56 0.64 -8.45
N LYS A 63 -26.14 1.77 -9.03
CA LYS A 63 -27.05 2.63 -9.79
C LYS A 63 -27.62 1.95 -11.03
N GLU A 64 -26.81 1.19 -11.75
CA GLU A 64 -27.28 0.42 -12.91
C GLU A 64 -28.29 -0.63 -12.49
N LEU A 65 -28.05 -1.35 -11.39
CA LEU A 65 -29.00 -2.32 -10.83
C LEU A 65 -30.31 -1.65 -10.39
N GLU A 66 -30.27 -0.51 -9.71
CA GLU A 66 -31.48 0.26 -9.34
C GLU A 66 -32.29 0.70 -10.57
N ILE A 67 -31.62 1.11 -11.65
CA ILE A 67 -32.28 1.47 -12.91
C ILE A 67 -32.95 0.25 -13.54
N TRP A 68 -32.24 -0.89 -13.61
CA TRP A 68 -32.79 -2.13 -14.15
C TRP A 68 -33.97 -2.67 -13.33
N ASP A 69 -33.91 -2.57 -12.01
CA ASP A 69 -34.98 -3.01 -11.11
C ASP A 69 -36.24 -2.15 -11.29
N ARG A 70 -36.07 -0.82 -11.42
CA ARG A 70 -37.17 0.10 -11.71
C ARG A 70 -37.82 -0.17 -13.07
N ILE A 71 -37.04 -0.42 -14.11
CA ILE A 71 -37.55 -0.73 -15.46
C ILE A 71 -38.23 -2.11 -15.48
N SER A 72 -37.73 -3.08 -14.71
CA SER A 72 -38.33 -4.42 -14.62
C SER A 72 -39.66 -4.42 -13.86
N GLY A 73 -39.82 -3.54 -12.87
CA GLY A 73 -41.07 -3.36 -12.12
C GLY A 73 -42.19 -2.64 -12.90
N ASP A 74 -41.83 -1.71 -13.79
CA ASP A 74 -42.78 -0.97 -14.64
C ASP A 74 -43.48 -1.87 -15.70
N GLY A 75 -42.99 -3.09 -15.93
CA GLY A 75 -43.60 -4.06 -16.86
C GLY A 75 -44.51 -5.11 -16.23
N LEU A 76 -44.65 -5.14 -14.89
CA LEU A 76 -45.47 -6.11 -14.15
C LEU A 76 -46.71 -5.48 -13.50
N SER A 77 -47.03 -4.23 -13.87
CA SER A 77 -48.15 -3.47 -13.29
C SER A 77 -49.33 -3.32 -14.27
N ASP A 78 -49.65 -4.35 -15.04
CA ASP A 78 -50.86 -4.41 -15.88
C ASP A 78 -51.39 -5.86 -15.93
N GLU A 79 -51.96 -6.35 -14.82
CA GLU A 79 -53.03 -7.36 -14.79
C GLU A 79 -54.06 -7.01 -13.70
#